data_AF-A0A645GMA1-F1
#
_entry.id   AF-A0A645GMA1-F1
#
_cell.length_a   1.000
_cell.length_b   1.000
_cell.length_c   1.000
_cell.angle_alpha   90.00
_cell.angle_beta   90.00
_cell.angle_gamma   90.00
#
_symmetry.space_group_name_H-M   'P 1'
#
loop_
_entity.id
_entity.type
_entity.pdbx_description
1 polymer ?
#
loop_
_entity_poly.entity_id
_entity_poly.type
_entity_poly.pdbx_seq_one_letter_code
_entity_poly.pdbx_strand_id
1 'polypeptide(L)' 'MRPADLLPPQLENYKEEIKEFYEQEEDVLTYALFPQVALKFFSLRKAEKYRIDETLVNKQDMTHPV' A
#
# COMPACT_ATOMS: atom_id res chain seq x y z
N MET A 1 7.79 -28.46 20.24
CA MET A 1 6.92 -27.98 19.14
C MET A 1 7.29 -26.55 18.84
N ARG A 2 7.58 -26.21 17.58
CA ARG A 2 8.01 -24.84 17.23
C ARG A 2 6.75 -23.99 17.05
N PRO A 3 6.72 -22.73 17.52
CA PRO A 3 5.54 -21.86 17.35
C PRO A 3 5.12 -21.70 15.87
N ALA A 4 6.07 -21.74 14.94
CA ALA A 4 5.80 -21.68 13.51
C ALA A 4 5.01 -22.89 12.98
N ASP A 5 5.05 -24.05 13.65
CA ASP A 5 4.30 -25.24 13.22
C ASP A 5 2.78 -25.05 13.36
N LEU A 6 2.32 -24.03 14.11
CA LEU A 6 0.91 -23.67 14.29
C LEU A 6 0.40 -22.65 13.27
N LEU A 7 1.29 -22.03 12.50
CA LEU A 7 0.94 -20.92 11.64
C LEU A 7 0.56 -21.42 10.24
N PRO A 8 -0.61 -21.05 9.72
CA PRO A 8 -0.96 -21.33 8.34
C PRO A 8 -0.12 -20.45 7.39
N PRO A 9 0.01 -20.82 6.11
CA PRO A 9 0.61 -19.95 5.09
C PRO A 9 -0.23 -18.67 4.93
N GLN A 10 0.42 -17.51 4.98
CA GLN A 10 -0.24 -16.20 4.90
C GLN A 10 0.27 -15.31 3.76
N LEU A 11 1.30 -15.75 3.03
CA LEU A 11 1.97 -14.94 2.00
C LEU A 11 1.01 -14.49 0.90
N GLU A 12 0.15 -15.39 0.41
CA GLU A 12 -0.83 -15.05 -0.63
C GLU A 12 -1.86 -14.02 -0.13
N ASN A 13 -2.31 -14.15 1.12
CA ASN A 13 -3.25 -13.20 1.72
C ASN A 13 -2.65 -11.79 1.76
N TYR A 14 -1.39 -11.67 2.19
CA TYR A 14 -0.69 -10.38 2.20
C TYR A 14 -0.56 -9.79 0.80
N LYS A 15 -0.30 -10.62 -0.21
CA LYS A 15 -0.23 -10.18 -1.61
C LYS A 15 -1.57 -9.67 -2.13
N GLU A 16 -2.68 -10.32 -1.75
CA GLU A 16 -4.02 -9.85 -2.11
C GLU A 16 -4.37 -8.52 -1.42
N GLU A 17 -4.05 -8.37 -0.14
CA GLU A 17 -4.31 -7.15 0.63
C GLU A 17 -3.61 -5.91 0.05
N ILE A 18 -2.37 -6.07 -0.43
CA ILE A 18 -1.58 -4.96 -0.98
C ILE A 18 -1.62 -4.88 -2.50
N LYS A 19 -2.49 -5.63 -3.19
CA LYS A 19 -2.51 -5.73 -4.65
C LYS A 19 -2.59 -4.37 -5.37
N GLU A 20 -3.19 -3.36 -4.75
CA GLU A 20 -3.28 -1.99 -5.28
C GLU A 20 -1.97 -1.19 -5.20
N PHE A 21 -1.08 -1.59 -4.29
CA PHE A 21 0.21 -0.96 -4.01
C PHE A 21 1.40 -1.83 -4.43
N TYR A 22 1.13 -3.06 -4.85
CA TYR A 22 2.11 -4.07 -5.22
C TYR A 22 2.89 -3.63 -6.46
N GLU A 23 4.18 -3.38 -6.27
CA GLU A 23 5.12 -3.15 -7.39
C GLU A 23 6.18 -4.25 -7.45
N GLN A 24 6.60 -4.79 -6.29
CA GLN A 24 7.65 -5.80 -6.18
C GLN A 24 7.35 -6.84 -5.08
N GLU A 25 8.04 -7.98 -5.10
CA GLU A 25 7.85 -9.03 -4.08
C GLU A 25 8.27 -8.57 -2.67
N GLU A 26 9.25 -7.67 -2.58
CA GLU A 26 9.71 -7.07 -1.33
C GLU A 26 8.62 -6.22 -0.63
N ASP A 27 7.64 -5.71 -1.37
CA ASP A 27 6.52 -4.96 -0.78
C ASP A 27 5.63 -5.89 0.08
N VAL A 28 5.44 -7.13 -0.37
CA VAL A 28 4.69 -8.16 0.39
C VAL A 28 5.40 -8.48 1.69
N LEU A 29 6.74 -8.60 1.65
CA LEU A 29 7.55 -8.82 2.84
C LEU A 29 7.51 -7.62 3.79
N THR A 30 7.59 -6.40 3.25
CA THR A 30 7.51 -5.17 4.05
C THR A 30 6.17 -5.05 4.76
N TYR A 31 5.08 -5.40 4.08
CA TYR A 31 3.74 -5.44 4.68
C TYR A 31 3.61 -6.54 5.73
N ALA A 32 4.13 -7.74 5.47
CA ALA A 32 4.11 -8.85 6.43
C ALA A 32 4.90 -8.54 7.71
N LEU A 33 5.99 -7.79 7.61
CA LEU A 33 6.83 -7.41 8.76
C LEU A 33 6.26 -6.20 9.52
N PHE A 34 5.74 -5.20 8.81
CA PHE A 34 5.31 -3.91 9.40
C PHE A 34 4.01 -3.38 8.77
N PRO A 35 2.86 -4.05 8.97
CA PRO A 35 1.63 -3.74 8.23
C PRO A 35 1.16 -2.29 8.40
N GLN A 36 1.28 -1.74 9.62
CA GLN A 36 0.85 -0.37 9.94
C GLN A 36 1.72 0.72 9.29
N VAL A 37 3.01 0.45 9.12
CA VAL A 37 3.97 1.42 8.53
C VAL A 37 3.99 1.28 7.02
N ALA A 38 3.88 0.04 6.51
CA ALA A 38 3.89 -0.28 5.09
C ALA A 38 2.77 0.44 4.32
N LEU A 39 1.54 0.47 4.83
CA LEU A 39 0.42 1.16 4.16
C LEU A 39 0.69 2.66 3.97
N LYS A 40 1.22 3.33 5.00
CA LYS A 40 1.58 4.75 4.91
C LYS A 40 2.72 4.97 3.91
N PHE A 41 3.74 4.12 3.96
CA PHE A 41 4.86 4.16 3.02
C PHE A 41 4.40 3.99 1.57
N PHE A 42 3.55 3.00 1.29
CA PHE A 42 3.03 2.76 -0.05
C PHE A 42 2.17 3.91 -0.57
N SER A 43 1.33 4.51 0.29
CA SER A 43 0.54 5.70 -0.07
C SER A 43 1.43 6.87 -0.46
N LEU A 44 2.48 7.15 0.32
CA LEU A 44 3.44 8.22 0.04
C LEU A 44 4.21 7.95 -1.26
N ARG A 45 4.75 6.74 -1.43
CA ARG A 45 5.45 6.31 -2.65
C ARG A 45 4.58 6.49 -3.89
N LYS A 46 3.29 6.09 -3.80
CA LYS A 46 2.32 6.25 -4.88
C LYS A 46 2.06 7.75 -5.16
N ALA A 47 1.84 8.56 -4.13
CA ALA A 47 1.65 10.00 -4.29
C ALA A 47 2.83 10.69 -4.99
N GLU A 48 4.07 10.38 -4.58
CA GLU A 48 5.29 10.90 -5.21
C GLU A 48 5.43 10.47 -6.68
N LYS A 49 5.16 9.18 -6.97
CA LYS A 49 5.29 8.62 -8.32
C LYS A 49 4.28 9.20 -9.30
N TYR A 50 3.04 9.36 -8.87
CA TYR A 50 1.96 9.88 -9.71
C TYR A 50 1.90 11.42 -9.74
N ARG A 51 2.75 12.12 -8.98
CA ARG A 51 2.73 13.59 -8.83
C ARG A 51 1.31 14.12 -8.71
N ILE A 52 0.50 13.42 -7.92
CA ILE A 52 -0.81 13.95 -7.55
C ILE A 52 -0.46 14.99 -6.50
N ASP A 53 -0.11 16.19 -6.95
CA ASP A 53 -0.09 17.35 -6.08
C ASP A 53 -1.40 17.30 -5.30
N GLU A 54 -1.32 17.17 -3.97
CA GLU A 54 -2.51 17.17 -3.12
C GLU A 54 -3.32 18.49 -3.29
N THR A 55 -2.78 19.48 -4.00
CA THR A 55 -3.48 20.68 -4.48
C THR A 55 -4.49 20.43 -5.59
N LEU A 56 -4.46 19.27 -6.28
CA LEU A 56 -5.35 18.92 -7.40
C LEU A 56 -6.30 17.75 -7.12
N VAL A 57 -6.32 17.19 -5.91
CA VAL A 57 -7.42 16.31 -5.48
C VAL A 57 -8.53 17.15 -4.84
N ASN A 58 -8.96 18.20 -5.56
CA ASN A 58 -10.26 18.80 -5.29
C ASN A 58 -11.33 17.84 -5.83
N LYS A 59 -11.67 16.82 -5.04
CA LYS A 59 -12.69 15.82 -5.36
C LYS A 59 -14.11 16.37 -5.24
N GLN A 60 -14.30 17.69 -5.11
CA GLN A 60 -15.62 18.31 -4.92
C GLN A 60 -15.98 19.44 -5.90
N ASP A 61 -15.06 20.18 -6.50
CA ASP A 61 -15.44 21.31 -7.36
C ASP A 61 -15.08 21.11 -8.84
N MET A 62 -16.08 20.70 -9.63
CA MET A 62 -16.06 20.67 -11.10
C MET A 62 -16.07 22.08 -11.72
N THR A 63 -15.23 23.01 -11.27
CA THR A 63 -15.23 24.37 -11.84
C THR A 63 -13.81 24.86 -12.12
N HIS A 64 -13.49 24.99 -13.42
CA HIS A 64 -12.38 25.80 -13.89
C HIS A 64 -12.69 27.29 -13.68
N PRO A 65 -11.79 28.09 -13.07
CA PRO A 65 -11.87 29.53 -13.16
C PRO A 65 -11.32 30.00 -14.52
N VAL A 66 -12.09 30.87 -15.19
CA VAL A 66 -11.71 31.57 -16.44
C VAL A 66 -10.68 32.66 -16.13
#